data_AF-A0A5C6CG00-F1
#
_entry.id   AF-A0A5C6CG00-F1
#
_cell.length_a   1.000
_cell.length_b   1.000
_cell.length_c   1.000
_cell.angle_alpha   90.00
_cell.angle_beta   90.00
_cell.angle_gamma   90.00
#
_symmetry.space_group_name_H-M   'P 1'
#
loop_
_entity.id
_entity.type
_entity.pdbx_description
1 polymer ?
#
loop_
_entity_poly.entity_id
_entity_poly.type
_entity_poly.pdbx_seq_one_letter_code
_entity_poly.pdbx_strand_id
1 'polypeptide(L)'
;MLSCKEISKLVSESLDHKLTLRQRMEMWMHLRMCRLCSAFRRDLLRLRNGMRQHGADVDAAETNPSETDAGEATAGETSAGEASARLSAEARQRIKRALSSTDR
;
A
#
# COMPACT_ATOMS: atom_id res chain seq x y z
N MET A 1 18.69 18.21 -0.51
CA MET A 1 17.22 18.19 -0.69
C MET A 1 16.94 17.68 -2.07
N LEU A 2 16.21 16.57 -2.21
CA LEU A 2 15.82 16.05 -3.51
C LEU A 2 14.79 16.99 -4.15
N SER A 3 14.95 17.21 -5.45
CA SER A 3 14.02 17.97 -6.27
C SER A 3 12.70 17.22 -6.44
N CYS A 4 11.63 17.95 -6.73
CA CYS A 4 10.33 17.35 -7.03
C CYS A 4 10.43 16.29 -8.15
N LYS A 5 11.33 16.49 -9.13
CA LYS A 5 11.57 15.55 -10.24
C LYS A 5 12.13 14.22 -9.75
N GLU A 6 13.13 14.26 -8.88
CA GLU A 6 13.74 13.06 -8.30
C GLU A 6 12.77 12.32 -7.39
N ILE A 7 11.98 13.06 -6.59
CA ILE A 7 10.95 12.46 -5.74
C ILE A 7 9.84 11.81 -6.55
N SER A 8 9.36 12.45 -7.62
CA SER A 8 8.37 11.83 -8.50
C SER A 8 8.89 10.54 -9.13
N LYS A 9 10.17 10.49 -9.53
CA LYS A 9 10.81 9.26 -10.00
C LYS A 9 10.86 8.19 -8.90
N LEU A 10 11.30 8.56 -7.69
CA LEU A 10 11.33 7.66 -6.53
C LEU A 10 9.95 7.10 -6.17
N VAL A 11 8.90 7.93 -6.28
CA VAL A 11 7.52 7.52 -6.03
C VAL A 11 7.08 6.48 -7.04
N SER A 12 7.39 6.67 -8.33
CA SER A 12 7.16 5.64 -9.36
C SER A 12 7.94 4.36 -9.06
N GLU A 13 9.23 4.49 -8.76
CA GLU A 13 10.11 3.35 -8.43
C GLU A 13 9.63 2.58 -7.19
N SER A 14 9.01 3.28 -6.22
CA SER A 14 8.41 2.67 -5.03
C SER A 14 7.24 1.73 -5.30
N LEU A 15 6.60 1.88 -6.47
CA LEU A 15 5.47 1.07 -6.88
C LEU A 15 5.93 -0.24 -7.52
N ASP A 16 7.06 -0.22 -8.23
CA ASP A 16 7.59 -1.38 -8.97
C ASP A 16 8.65 -2.14 -8.18
N HIS A 17 9.48 -1.45 -7.39
CA HIS A 17 10.59 -2.03 -6.65
C HIS A 17 10.63 -1.60 -5.17
N LYS A 18 11.30 -2.42 -4.34
CA LYS A 18 11.54 -2.09 -2.93
C LYS A 18 12.62 -1.01 -2.83
N LEU A 19 12.22 0.21 -2.48
CA LEU A 19 13.16 1.30 -2.15
C LEU A 19 14.01 0.95 -0.92
N THR A 20 15.24 1.47 -0.91
CA THR A 20 16.09 1.46 0.29
C THR A 20 15.47 2.31 1.41
N LEU A 21 15.76 1.98 2.68
CA LEU A 21 15.20 2.69 3.84
C LEU A 21 15.50 4.20 3.82
N ARG A 22 16.69 4.57 3.36
CA ARG A 22 17.11 5.98 3.22
C ARG A 22 16.24 6.73 2.20
N GLN A 23 16.07 6.16 1.01
CA GLN A 23 15.23 6.73 -0.06
C GLN A 23 13.77 6.89 0.40
N ARG A 24 13.27 5.91 1.16
CA ARG A 24 11.92 5.99 1.74
C ARG A 24 11.79 7.17 2.70
N MET A 25 12.76 7.38 3.59
CA MET A 25 12.75 8.51 4.53
C MET A 25 12.80 9.86 3.81
N GLU A 26 13.70 10.01 2.84
CA GLU A 26 13.85 11.24 2.06
C GLU A 26 12.58 11.56 1.26
N MET A 27 11.97 10.55 0.64
CA MET A 27 10.68 10.67 -0.04
C MET A 27 9.57 11.13 0.91
N TRP A 28 9.39 10.47 2.06
CA TRP A 28 8.35 10.84 3.02
C TRP A 28 8.51 12.26 3.56
N MET A 29 9.75 12.70 3.80
CA MET A 29 10.01 14.07 4.23
C MET A 29 9.54 15.06 3.16
N HIS A 30 9.88 14.83 1.89
CA HIS A 30 9.48 15.72 0.79
C HIS A 30 7.96 15.74 0.57
N LEU A 31 7.27 14.59 0.66
CA LEU A 31 5.81 14.54 0.53
C LEU A 31 5.07 15.31 1.63
N ARG A 32 5.67 15.45 2.82
CA ARG A 32 5.07 16.24 3.90
C ARG A 32 5.17 17.75 3.66
N MET A 33 6.24 18.20 3.02
CA MET A 33 6.47 19.63 2.72
C MET A 33 5.91 20.06 1.35
N CYS A 34 5.78 19.14 0.39
CA CYS A 34 5.32 19.44 -0.97
C CYS A 34 3.94 18.82 -1.25
N ARG A 35 2.91 19.69 -1.33
CA ARG A 35 1.53 19.27 -1.60
C ARG A 35 1.37 18.64 -2.99
N LEU A 36 2.15 19.08 -3.98
CA LEU A 36 2.11 18.55 -5.34
C LEU A 36 2.57 17.10 -5.40
N CYS A 37 3.73 16.78 -4.82
CA CYS A 37 4.24 15.40 -4.75
C CYS A 37 3.31 14.50 -3.93
N SER A 38 2.67 15.05 -2.89
CA SER A 38 1.66 14.33 -2.11
C SER A 38 0.39 14.00 -2.92
N ALA A 39 -0.06 14.91 -3.79
CA ALA A 39 -1.20 14.68 -4.68
C ALA A 39 -0.83 13.64 -5.76
N PHE A 40 0.33 13.81 -6.41
CA PHE A 40 0.84 12.88 -7.42
C PHE A 40 0.89 11.43 -6.92
N ARG A 41 1.43 11.20 -5.72
CA ARG A 41 1.45 9.85 -5.12
C ARG A 41 0.05 9.28 -4.90
N ARG A 42 -0.92 10.12 -4.50
CA ARG A 42 -2.31 9.69 -4.30
C ARG A 42 -2.95 9.28 -5.62
N ASP A 43 -2.72 10.04 -6.68
CA ASP A 43 -3.29 9.75 -8.00
C ASP A 43 -2.68 8.48 -8.60
N LEU A 44 -1.36 8.28 -8.48
CA LEU A 44 -0.71 7.02 -8.86
C LEU A 44 -1.28 5.80 -8.13
N LEU A 45 -1.53 5.91 -6.82
CA LEU A 45 -2.14 4.82 -6.05
C LEU A 45 -3.58 4.53 -6.47
N ARG A 46 -4.37 5.57 -6.76
CA ARG A 46 -5.73 5.38 -7.30
C ARG A 46 -5.69 4.68 -8.64
N LEU A 47 -4.81 5.11 -9.55
CA LEU A 47 -4.65 4.51 -10.87
C LEU A 47 -4.29 3.03 -10.75
N ARG A 48 -3.29 2.70 -9.91
CA ARG A 48 -2.87 1.31 -9.67
C ARG A 48 -3.98 0.46 -9.08
N ASN A 49 -4.73 0.99 -8.12
CA ASN A 49 -5.83 0.26 -7.50
C ASN A 49 -6.97 0.03 -8.51
N GLY A 50 -7.28 1.02 -9.35
CA GLY A 50 -8.26 0.87 -10.43
C GLY A 50 -7.82 -0.19 -11.44
N MET A 51 -6.55 -0.15 -11.88
CA MET A 51 -5.97 -1.16 -12.78
C MET A 51 -6.01 -2.57 -12.19
N ARG A 52 -5.75 -2.72 -10.88
CA ARG A 52 -5.83 -4.04 -10.22
C ARG A 52 -7.26 -4.56 -10.07
N GLN A 53 -8.23 -3.66 -9.89
CA GLN A 53 -9.64 -4.04 -9.77
C GLN A 53 -10.23 -4.50 -11.10
N HIS A 54 -9.80 -3.89 -12.22
CA HIS A 54 -10.31 -4.23 -13.56
C HIS A 54 -9.40 -5.24 -14.31
N GLY A 55 -8.14 -5.38 -13.87
CA GLY A 55 -7.21 -6.40 -14.36
C GLY A 55 -7.63 -7.82 -13.97
N ALA A 56 -8.22 -7.97 -12.78
CA ALA A 56 -8.73 -9.26 -12.31
C ALA A 56 -9.87 -9.84 -13.16
N ASP A 57 -10.57 -9.00 -13.93
CA ASP A 57 -11.62 -9.43 -14.87
C ASP A 57 -11.04 -9.87 -16.24
N VAL A 58 -9.80 -9.49 -16.57
CA VAL A 58 -9.12 -9.90 -17.83
C VAL A 58 -8.18 -11.09 -17.65
N ASP A 59 -7.78 -11.44 -16.42
CA ASP A 59 -6.92 -12.59 -16.12
C ASP A 59 -7.67 -13.94 -15.97
N ALA A 60 -9.02 -13.96 -16.03
CA ALA A 60 -9.77 -15.23 -16.07
C ALA A 60 -9.66 -15.96 -17.43
N ALA A 61 -9.08 -15.33 -18.45
CA ALA A 61 -8.99 -15.89 -19.80
C ALA A 61 -7.60 -16.43 -20.19
N GLU A 62 -6.51 -16.07 -19.50
CA GLU A 62 -5.17 -16.53 -19.89
C GLU A 62 -4.32 -16.98 -18.70
N THR A 63 -4.52 -18.22 -18.28
CA THR A 63 -3.46 -18.98 -17.61
C THR A 63 -2.49 -19.52 -18.67
N ASN A 64 -1.23 -19.10 -18.63
CA ASN A 64 -0.13 -20.01 -18.93
C ASN A 64 1.10 -19.68 -18.07
N PRO A 65 1.73 -20.66 -17.40
CA PRO A 65 2.75 -20.45 -16.40
C PRO A 65 4.15 -20.71 -16.97
N SER A 66 4.97 -19.67 -17.09
CA SER A 66 6.43 -19.76 -17.24
C SER A 66 6.97 -18.34 -17.02
N GLU A 67 7.90 -18.02 -16.13
CA GLU A 67 9.06 -18.76 -15.66
C GLU A 67 9.45 -18.25 -14.27
N THR A 68 9.65 -19.19 -13.36
CA THR A 68 10.40 -19.02 -12.11
C THR A 68 11.84 -19.50 -12.36
N ASP A 69 12.84 -18.68 -12.05
CA ASP A 69 14.20 -19.11 -11.69
C ASP A 69 14.78 -18.02 -10.75
N ALA A 70 14.61 -18.18 -9.44
CA ALA A 70 15.60 -18.66 -8.48
C ALA A 70 16.76 -17.67 -8.27
N GLY A 71 16.96 -17.06 -7.10
CA GLY A 71 16.31 -17.19 -5.81
C GLY A 71 16.91 -16.20 -4.83
N GLU A 72 16.24 -15.98 -3.70
CA GLU A 72 16.88 -16.03 -2.39
C GLU A 72 15.79 -16.12 -1.33
N ALA A 73 15.90 -17.15 -0.50
CA ALA A 73 14.99 -17.46 0.58
C ALA A 73 14.96 -16.34 1.62
N THR A 74 13.76 -15.86 1.95
CA THR A 74 13.44 -15.54 3.35
C THR A 74 12.04 -16.03 3.67
N ALA A 75 12.01 -16.93 4.64
CA ALA A 75 10.81 -17.43 5.30
C ALA A 75 10.13 -16.30 6.09
N GLY A 76 8.80 -16.35 6.14
CA GLY A 76 7.94 -15.39 6.86
C GLY A 76 7.77 -14.09 6.05
N GLU A 77 6.59 -13.65 5.67
CA GLU A 77 5.57 -13.15 6.59
C GLU A 77 4.17 -13.35 5.99
N THR A 78 3.38 -14.21 6.62
CA THR A 78 1.94 -14.32 6.40
C THR A 78 1.23 -13.07 6.92
N SER A 79 0.32 -12.53 6.11
CA SER A 79 -0.93 -11.88 6.55
C SER A 79 -0.85 -10.83 7.67
N ALA A 80 -0.42 -9.60 7.37
CA ALA A 80 -0.56 -8.46 8.30
C ALA A 80 -1.54 -7.36 7.84
N GLY A 81 -2.00 -7.41 6.57
CA GLY A 81 -2.82 -6.34 5.97
C GLY A 81 -4.32 -6.40 6.28
N GLU A 82 -4.93 -7.58 6.30
CA GLU A 82 -6.38 -7.72 6.49
C GLU A 82 -6.81 -7.80 7.96
N ALA A 83 -5.92 -8.24 8.85
CA ALA A 83 -6.19 -8.28 10.30
C ALA A 83 -6.37 -6.87 10.89
N SER A 84 -5.57 -5.89 10.45
CA SER A 84 -5.58 -4.53 11.01
C SER A 84 -6.89 -3.77 10.74
N ALA A 85 -7.55 -4.02 9.59
CA ALA A 85 -8.84 -3.40 9.29
C ALA A 85 -9.99 -4.00 10.11
N ARG A 86 -10.03 -5.34 10.25
CA ARG A 86 -11.05 -6.06 11.04
C ARG A 86 -10.96 -5.77 12.54
N LEU A 87 -9.74 -5.71 13.09
CA LEU A 87 -9.49 -5.32 14.49
C LEU A 87 -10.09 -3.95 14.83
N SER A 88 -10.07 -3.00 13.89
CA SER A 88 -10.65 -1.66 14.10
C SER A 88 -12.18 -1.64 14.13
N ALA A 89 -12.84 -2.55 13.39
CA ALA A 89 -14.29 -2.68 13.37
C ALA A 89 -14.82 -3.40 14.61
N GLU A 90 -14.17 -4.50 15.01
CA GLU A 90 -14.51 -5.22 16.25
C GLU A 90 -14.26 -4.37 17.50
N ALA A 91 -13.16 -3.59 17.54
CA ALA A 91 -12.90 -2.67 18.65
C ALA A 91 -14.01 -1.61 18.80
N ARG A 92 -14.47 -1.01 17.69
CA ARG A 92 -15.60 -0.07 17.68
C ARG A 92 -16.89 -0.73 18.17
N GLN A 93 -17.14 -1.98 17.78
CA GLN A 93 -18.34 -2.71 18.19
C GLN A 93 -18.33 -3.08 19.68
N ARG A 94 -17.16 -3.41 20.24
CA ARG A 94 -16.99 -3.64 21.69
C ARG A 94 -17.26 -2.39 22.50
N ILE A 95 -16.72 -1.24 22.08
CA ILE A 95 -16.95 0.05 22.74
C ILE A 95 -18.45 0.41 22.69
N LYS A 96 -19.10 0.25 21.53
CA LYS A 96 -20.54 0.54 21.38
C LYS A 96 -21.41 -0.33 22.29
N ARG A 97 -21.06 -1.62 22.46
CA ARG A 97 -21.78 -2.55 23.35
C ARG A 97 -21.60 -2.19 24.83
N ALA A 98 -20.39 -1.82 25.24
CA ALA A 98 -20.10 -1.41 26.62
C ALA A 98 -20.83 -0.10 26.99
N LEU A 99 -20.94 0.84 26.05
CA LEU A 99 -21.72 2.07 26.26
C LEU A 99 -23.22 1.77 26.38
N SER A 100 -23.77 0.87 25.56
CA SER A 100 -25.19 0.51 25.63
C SER A 100 -25.58 -0.29 26.89
N SER A 101 -24.64 -0.95 27.55
CA SER A 101 -24.91 -1.71 28.79
C SER A 101 -24.82 -0.86 30.06
N THR A 102 -24.27 0.36 29.96
CA THR A 102 -24.08 1.27 31.11
C THR A 102 -25.23 2.27 31.26
N ASP A 103 -26.21 2.24 30.34
CA ASP A 103 -27.39 3.12 30.30
C ASP A 103 -28.63 2.48 30.99
N ARG A 104 -28.43 1.64 32.01
CA ARG A 104 -29.51 0.95 32.73
C ARG A 104 -29.43 1.13 34.24
#